data_AF-A0A183FXI8-F1
#
_entry.id   AF-A0A183FXI8-F1
#
_cell.length_a   1.000
_cell.length_b   1.000
_cell.length_c   1.000
_cell.angle_alpha   90.00
_cell.angle_beta   90.00
_cell.angle_gamma   90.00
#
_symmetry.space_group_name_H-M   'P 1'
#
loop_
_entity.id
_entity.type
_entity.pdbx_description
1 polymer ?
#
loop_
_entity_poly.entity_id
_entity_poly.type
_entity_poly.pdbx_seq_one_letter_code
_entity_poly.pdbx_strand_id
1 'polypeptide(L)'
;MSTKTIHGNSQFQKPPSLRWTWESPGGQFHNEIDHIIFNRKYCLTDFSIVAKLYTGSDHRLLRARFRFSRQGEKAAKFKKRNPRTTVNWDLYTSLVGLWEDAVMDNVDEEYDRFVHISMIVLREPRA
;
A
#
# COMPACT_ATOMS: atom_id res chain seq x y z
N MET A 1 22.91 6.00 17.93
CA MET A 1 21.76 5.10 18.15
C MET A 1 21.61 4.21 16.93
N SER A 2 21.74 2.88 17.07
CA SER A 2 21.53 1.94 15.96
C SER A 2 20.03 1.84 15.68
N THR A 3 19.60 2.21 14.47
CA THR A 3 18.22 1.98 14.06
C THR A 3 18.09 0.51 13.66
N LYS A 4 17.34 -0.27 14.42
CA LYS A 4 17.09 -1.68 14.10
C LYS A 4 16.33 -1.77 12.77
N THR A 5 16.92 -2.44 11.79
CA THR A 5 16.24 -2.84 10.55
C THR A 5 15.19 -3.91 10.88
N ILE A 6 13.98 -3.74 10.37
CA ILE A 6 12.83 -4.61 10.65
C ILE A 6 12.31 -5.15 9.33
N HIS A 7 12.19 -6.47 9.27
CA HIS A 7 11.60 -7.18 8.15
C HIS A 7 10.07 -7.22 8.31
N GLY A 8 9.36 -6.46 7.46
CA GLY A 8 7.90 -6.28 7.52
C GLY A 8 7.11 -7.56 7.34
N ASN A 9 7.51 -8.40 6.39
CA ASN A 9 6.79 -9.63 6.11
C ASN A 9 6.78 -10.58 7.32
N SER A 10 7.81 -10.55 8.18
CA SER A 10 7.89 -11.38 9.39
C SER A 10 7.21 -10.79 10.62
N GLN A 11 6.63 -9.58 10.56
CA GLN A 11 6.02 -8.95 11.75
C GLN A 11 4.60 -9.47 12.04
N PHE A 12 3.90 -9.99 11.04
CA PHE A 12 2.50 -10.40 11.15
C PHE A 12 2.35 -11.86 10.72
N GLN A 13 1.59 -12.63 11.48
CA GLN A 13 1.21 -14.00 11.10
C GLN A 13 0.26 -13.94 9.91
N LYS A 14 0.49 -14.80 8.92
CA LYS A 14 -0.33 -14.90 7.71
C LYS A 14 -0.71 -16.35 7.42
N PRO A 15 -1.89 -16.59 6.84
CA PRO A 15 -2.21 -17.88 6.24
C PRO A 15 -1.15 -18.28 5.19
N PRO A 16 -0.82 -19.57 5.03
CA PRO A 16 0.14 -20.03 4.01
C PRO A 16 -0.19 -19.56 2.59
N SER A 17 -1.48 -19.54 2.24
CA SER A 17 -1.97 -19.07 0.93
C SER A 17 -1.65 -17.61 0.67
N LEU A 18 -1.50 -16.77 1.70
CA LEU A 18 -1.22 -15.32 1.61
C LEU A 18 0.23 -14.97 1.96
N ARG A 19 1.16 -15.94 1.89
CA ARG A 19 2.55 -15.72 2.28
C ARG A 19 3.51 -15.51 1.11
N TRP A 20 3.37 -16.28 0.04
CA TRP A 20 4.26 -16.23 -1.12
C TRP A 20 4.01 -14.97 -1.98
N THR A 21 4.99 -14.44 -2.67
CA THR A 21 4.83 -13.22 -3.48
C THR A 21 5.01 -13.50 -4.96
N TRP A 22 5.50 -14.69 -5.30
CA TRP A 22 5.79 -15.10 -6.67
C TRP A 22 5.37 -16.54 -6.91
N GLU A 23 4.89 -16.80 -8.12
CA GLU A 23 4.50 -18.11 -8.64
C GLU A 23 5.40 -18.50 -9.83
N SER A 24 5.89 -19.73 -9.86
CA SER A 24 6.71 -20.21 -10.97
C SER A 24 5.91 -20.37 -12.26
N PRO A 25 6.58 -20.39 -13.43
CA PRO A 25 5.96 -20.85 -14.67
C PRO A 25 5.27 -22.20 -14.46
N GLY A 26 3.99 -22.30 -14.82
CA GLY A 26 3.18 -23.51 -14.62
C GLY A 26 2.63 -23.73 -13.21
N GLY A 27 2.81 -22.80 -12.27
CA GLY A 27 2.14 -22.80 -10.97
C GLY A 27 2.61 -23.84 -9.95
N GLN A 28 3.75 -24.50 -10.20
CA GLN A 28 4.24 -25.59 -9.36
C GLN A 28 4.89 -25.12 -8.05
N PHE A 29 5.53 -23.95 -8.07
CA PHE A 29 6.24 -23.41 -6.91
C PHE A 29 5.74 -22.02 -6.55
N HIS A 30 5.67 -21.78 -5.25
CA HIS A 30 5.28 -20.50 -4.67
C HIS A 30 6.32 -20.05 -3.65
N ASN A 31 6.94 -18.90 -3.88
CA ASN A 31 8.02 -18.39 -3.02
C ASN A 31 7.74 -16.97 -2.54
N GLU A 32 8.23 -16.63 -1.35
CA GLU A 32 8.25 -15.26 -0.83
C GLU A 32 9.59 -14.62 -1.24
N ILE A 33 9.58 -13.76 -2.27
CA ILE A 33 10.79 -13.11 -2.81
C ILE A 33 10.74 -11.58 -2.77
N ASP A 34 9.56 -11.01 -2.52
CA ASP A 34 9.34 -9.57 -2.39
C ASP A 34 9.22 -9.19 -0.91
N HIS A 35 9.98 -8.19 -0.48
CA HIS A 35 10.11 -7.85 0.93
C HIS A 35 10.04 -6.35 1.17
N ILE A 36 9.34 -5.93 2.23
CA ILE A 36 9.37 -4.54 2.70
C ILE A 36 10.17 -4.48 3.99
N ILE A 37 11.19 -3.63 4.00
CA ILE A 37 12.10 -3.41 5.12
C ILE A 37 11.94 -1.96 5.60
N PHE A 38 11.92 -1.77 6.91
CA PHE A 38 11.77 -0.45 7.52
C PHE A 38 12.57 -0.34 8.82
N ASN A 39 12.79 0.88 9.30
CA ASN A 39 13.63 1.14 10.49
C ASN A 39 12.88 1.85 11.63
N ARG A 40 11.54 1.88 11.57
CA ARG A 40 10.66 2.53 12.56
C ARG A 40 9.63 1.56 13.13
N LYS A 41 9.98 0.91 14.24
CA LYS A 41 9.22 -0.20 14.84
C LYS A 41 7.72 0.04 15.03
N TYR A 42 7.30 1.26 15.36
CA TYR A 42 5.91 1.56 15.71
C TYR A 42 5.08 2.17 14.57
N CYS A 43 5.65 2.24 13.36
CA CYS A 43 4.93 2.80 12.22
C CYS A 43 4.16 1.75 11.43
N LEU A 44 4.58 0.48 11.40
CA LEU A 44 3.89 -0.55 10.63
C LEU A 44 2.68 -1.08 11.41
N THR A 45 1.48 -0.96 10.85
CA THR A 45 0.22 -1.37 11.50
C THR A 45 -0.45 -2.56 10.82
N ASP A 46 -0.15 -2.80 9.56
CA ASP A 46 -0.59 -3.98 8.83
C ASP A 46 0.40 -4.32 7.72
N PHE A 47 0.51 -5.60 7.40
CA PHE A 47 1.23 -6.11 6.24
C PHE A 47 0.44 -7.29 5.65
N SER A 48 0.07 -7.20 4.37
CA SER A 48 -0.77 -8.19 3.70
C SER A 48 -0.43 -8.33 2.22
N ILE A 49 -0.81 -9.46 1.63
CA ILE A 49 -0.80 -9.67 0.18
C ILE A 49 -2.19 -9.33 -0.34
N VAL A 50 -2.27 -8.57 -1.43
CA VAL A 50 -3.54 -8.25 -2.08
C VAL A 50 -3.94 -9.45 -2.93
N ALA A 51 -4.92 -10.22 -2.44
CA ALA A 51 -5.24 -11.53 -3.02
C ALA A 51 -6.08 -11.43 -4.29
N LYS A 52 -7.01 -10.47 -4.37
CA LYS A 52 -7.95 -10.37 -5.49
C LYS A 52 -7.37 -9.74 -6.76
N LEU A 53 -6.15 -9.20 -6.72
CA LEU A 53 -5.61 -8.55 -7.90
C LEU A 53 -4.83 -9.54 -8.79
N TYR A 54 -5.46 -9.96 -9.88
CA TYR A 54 -4.80 -10.65 -10.97
C TYR A 54 -4.40 -9.65 -12.06
N THR A 55 -3.16 -9.16 -12.04
CA THR A 55 -2.62 -8.28 -13.10
C THR A 55 -2.12 -9.06 -14.32
N GLY A 56 -2.24 -10.39 -14.32
CA GLY A 56 -1.55 -11.25 -15.28
C GLY A 56 -0.05 -11.39 -15.00
N SER A 57 0.44 -10.84 -13.89
CA SER A 57 1.80 -11.09 -13.39
C SER A 57 1.86 -12.37 -12.57
N ASP A 58 3.01 -13.04 -12.64
CA ASP A 58 3.45 -14.10 -11.75
C ASP A 58 3.78 -13.59 -10.32
N HIS A 59 3.80 -12.27 -10.11
CA HIS A 59 3.94 -11.65 -8.80
C HIS A 59 2.61 -11.18 -8.20
N ARG A 60 2.51 -11.29 -6.88
CA ARG A 60 1.41 -10.77 -6.07
C ARG A 60 1.77 -9.43 -5.45
N LEU A 61 0.79 -8.53 -5.37
CA LEU A 61 1.03 -7.23 -4.73
C LEU A 61 1.15 -7.36 -3.22
N LEU A 62 2.11 -6.60 -2.66
CA LEU A 62 2.30 -6.43 -1.23
C LEU A 62 1.74 -5.08 -0.77
N ARG A 63 0.96 -5.09 0.31
CA ARG A 63 0.49 -3.89 1.01
C ARG A 63 1.14 -3.81 2.38
N ALA A 64 1.68 -2.65 2.70
CA ALA A 64 2.08 -2.28 4.05
C ALA A 64 1.36 -1.01 4.47
N ARG A 65 0.69 -1.03 5.62
CA ARG A 65 -0.01 0.14 6.18
C ARG A 65 0.85 0.79 7.24
N PHE A 66 1.31 2.00 6.96
CA PHE A 66 2.09 2.79 7.90
C PHE A 66 1.24 3.86 8.60
N ARG A 67 1.33 3.92 9.93
CA ARG A 67 0.78 5.01 10.74
C ARG A 67 1.93 5.87 11.25
N PHE A 68 1.95 7.12 10.83
CA PHE A 68 2.90 8.11 11.34
C PHE A 68 2.17 9.04 12.33
N SER A 69 2.79 9.37 13.45
CA SER A 69 2.28 10.44 14.30
C SER A 69 2.43 11.78 13.57
N ARG A 70 1.49 12.70 13.79
CA ARG A 70 1.45 14.04 13.17
C ARG A 70 2.73 14.86 13.40
N GLN A 71 3.46 14.60 14.49
CA GLN A 71 4.80 15.16 14.76
C GLN A 71 5.89 14.56 13.84
N GLY A 72 5.82 13.27 13.54
CA GLY A 72 6.76 12.58 12.63
C GLY A 72 6.57 12.93 11.15
N GLU A 73 5.33 13.24 10.74
CA GLU A 73 5.03 13.74 9.38
C GLU A 73 5.63 15.13 9.12
N LYS A 74 5.50 16.06 10.07
CA LYS A 74 6.07 17.42 9.94
C LYS A 74 7.56 17.35 9.69
N ALA A 75 8.30 16.45 10.37
CA ALA A 75 9.74 16.31 10.19
C ALA A 75 10.15 15.67 8.84
N ALA A 76 9.31 14.82 8.24
CA ALA A 76 9.61 14.13 6.97
C ALA A 76 9.24 14.97 5.73
N LYS A 77 8.14 15.72 5.80
CA LYS A 77 7.60 16.55 4.69
C LYS A 77 8.55 17.69 4.26
N PHE A 78 9.52 18.08 5.09
CA PHE A 78 10.49 19.13 4.75
C PHE A 78 11.68 18.67 3.90
N LYS A 79 11.84 17.38 3.57
CA LYS A 79 13.07 16.92 2.89
C LYS A 79 13.02 16.67 1.39
N LYS A 80 11.86 16.59 0.73
CA LYS A 80 11.79 16.51 -0.74
C LYS A 80 10.49 17.11 -1.26
N ARG A 81 10.58 18.32 -1.81
CA ARG A 81 9.52 18.91 -2.65
C ARG A 81 10.14 19.15 -4.03
N ASN A 82 9.58 18.52 -5.07
CA ASN A 82 9.81 18.81 -6.51
C ASN A 82 8.81 18.00 -7.36
N PRO A 83 8.54 18.39 -8.62
CA PRO A 83 7.78 19.56 -9.07
C PRO A 83 6.35 19.17 -9.49
N ARG A 84 5.51 20.19 -9.73
CA ARG A 84 4.06 20.17 -9.89
C ARG A 84 3.53 19.16 -10.94
N THR A 85 2.76 18.18 -10.47
CA THR A 85 1.64 17.60 -11.24
C THR A 85 0.39 18.44 -10.92
N THR A 86 -0.32 18.93 -11.94
CA THR A 86 -1.59 19.65 -11.74
C THR A 86 -2.69 18.66 -11.40
N VAL A 87 -2.68 18.14 -10.18
CA VAL A 87 -3.78 17.38 -9.60
C VAL A 87 -4.80 18.39 -9.09
N ASN A 88 -6.08 18.19 -9.42
CA ASN A 88 -7.16 18.95 -8.79
C ASN A 88 -7.18 18.63 -7.29
N TRP A 89 -6.59 19.54 -6.49
CA TRP A 89 -6.41 19.37 -5.05
C TRP A 89 -7.72 19.35 -4.29
N ASP A 90 -8.76 20.03 -4.77
CA ASP A 90 -10.07 20.05 -4.11
C ASP A 90 -10.78 18.70 -4.27
N LEU A 91 -10.74 18.13 -5.47
CA LEU A 91 -11.23 16.78 -5.74
C LEU A 91 -10.46 15.73 -4.94
N TYR A 92 -9.12 15.85 -4.90
CA TYR A 92 -8.27 14.96 -4.10
C TYR A 92 -8.57 15.07 -2.60
N THR A 93 -8.73 16.28 -2.08
CA THR A 93 -9.00 16.51 -0.64
C THR A 93 -10.38 15.96 -0.24
N SER A 94 -11.40 16.13 -1.09
CA SER A 94 -12.72 15.52 -0.88
C SER A 94 -12.67 13.99 -0.90
N LEU A 95 -11.88 13.41 -1.81
CA LEU A 95 -11.72 11.95 -1.94
C LEU A 95 -10.92 11.36 -0.77
N VAL A 96 -9.89 12.06 -0.29
CA VAL A 96 -9.12 11.67 0.91
C VAL A 96 -9.97 11.75 2.17
N GLY A 97 -10.81 12.78 2.31
CA GLY A 97 -11.75 12.88 3.44
C GLY A 97 -12.73 11.71 3.46
N LEU A 98 -13.32 11.38 2.30
CA LEU A 98 -14.11 10.15 2.17
C LEU A 98 -13.26 8.91 2.50
N TRP A 99 -12.00 8.87 2.07
CA TRP A 99 -11.10 7.74 2.27
C TRP A 99 -10.85 7.43 3.75
N GLU A 100 -10.49 8.44 4.55
CA GLU A 100 -10.10 8.31 5.96
C GLU A 100 -11.26 7.87 6.88
N ASP A 101 -12.50 8.22 6.54
CA ASP A 101 -13.69 7.88 7.34
C ASP A 101 -14.09 6.39 7.23
N ALA A 102 -13.54 5.68 6.26
CA ALA A 102 -13.80 4.27 6.01
C ALA A 102 -12.59 3.43 6.45
N VAL A 103 -12.54 3.07 7.75
CA VAL A 103 -11.61 2.05 8.24
C VAL A 103 -12.04 0.70 7.67
N MET A 104 -11.37 0.26 6.62
CA MET A 104 -11.60 -1.06 6.02
C MET A 104 -10.63 -2.07 6.64
N ASP A 105 -11.19 -3.13 7.21
CA ASP A 105 -10.41 -4.23 7.77
C ASP A 105 -9.92 -5.20 6.68
N ASN A 106 -10.59 -5.21 5.52
CA ASN A 106 -10.28 -6.09 4.40
C ASN A 106 -9.41 -5.40 3.33
N VAL A 107 -8.31 -6.04 2.95
CA VAL A 107 -7.38 -5.53 1.91
C VAL A 107 -8.00 -5.47 0.53
N ASP A 108 -8.90 -6.39 0.25
CA ASP A 108 -9.55 -6.45 -1.05
C ASP A 108 -10.58 -5.32 -1.22
N GLU A 109 -11.30 -4.95 -0.16
CA GLU A 109 -12.25 -3.81 -0.17
C GLU A 109 -11.52 -2.48 -0.28
N GLU A 110 -10.39 -2.33 0.40
CA GLU A 110 -9.53 -1.15 0.24
C GLU A 110 -9.07 -1.03 -1.23
N TYR A 111 -8.70 -2.15 -1.86
CA TYR A 111 -8.29 -2.16 -3.26
C TYR A 111 -9.44 -1.81 -4.22
N ASP A 112 -10.60 -2.45 -4.09
CA ASP A 112 -11.76 -2.19 -4.96
C ASP A 112 -12.13 -0.70 -4.93
N ARG A 113 -12.03 -0.09 -3.75
CA ARG A 113 -12.25 1.33 -3.56
C ARG A 113 -11.15 2.19 -4.16
N PHE A 114 -9.88 1.80 -4.04
CA PHE A 114 -8.77 2.49 -4.70
C PHE A 114 -8.94 2.49 -6.22
N VAL A 115 -9.32 1.36 -6.81
CA VAL A 115 -9.63 1.26 -8.26
C VAL A 115 -10.78 2.17 -8.63
N HIS A 116 -11.86 2.17 -7.85
CA HIS A 116 -13.00 3.06 -8.09
C HIS A 116 -12.60 4.54 -8.07
N ILE A 117 -11.83 4.97 -7.06
CA ILE A 117 -11.37 6.35 -6.92
C ILE A 117 -10.41 6.71 -8.06
N SER A 118 -9.45 5.84 -8.38
CA SER A 118 -8.51 6.08 -9.49
C SER A 118 -9.24 6.17 -10.84
N MET A 119 -10.27 5.36 -11.09
CA MET A 119 -11.11 5.49 -12.29
C MET A 119 -11.85 6.83 -12.36
N ILE A 120 -12.29 7.39 -11.21
CA ILE A 120 -12.91 8.71 -11.16
C ILE A 120 -11.88 9.81 -11.44
N VAL A 121 -10.70 9.72 -10.84
CA VAL A 121 -9.64 10.73 -10.95
C VAL A 121 -8.96 10.72 -12.33
N LEU A 122 -8.86 9.56 -12.98
CA LEU A 122 -8.20 9.38 -14.28
C LEU A 122 -9.15 9.48 -15.48
N ARG A 123 -10.47 9.62 -15.28
CA ARG A 123 -11.38 9.97 -16.37
C ARG A 123 -11.17 11.43 -16.73
N GLU A 124 -10.54 11.67 -17.89
CA GLU A 124 -10.62 12.98 -18.52
C GLU A 124 -12.11 13.35 -18.72
N PRO A 125 -12.50 14.61 -18.46
CA PRO A 125 -13.85 15.05 -18.73
C PRO A 125 -14.10 14.90 -20.22
N ARG A 126 -14.97 13.98 -20.60
CA ARG A 126 -15.46 13.89 -21.98
C ARG A 126 -16.26 15.17 -22.26
N ALA A 127 -15.72 16.00 -23.15
CA ALA A 127 -16.44 17.09 -23.79
C ALA A 127 -17.57 16.58 -24.67
#